data_AF-H9XTS8-F1
#
_entry.id   AF-H9XTS8-F1
#
_cell.length_a   1.000
_cell.length_b   1.000
_cell.length_c   1.000
_cell.angle_alpha   90.00
_cell.angle_beta   90.00
_cell.angle_gamma   90.00
#
_symmetry.space_group_name_H-M   'P 1'
#
loop_
_entity.id
_entity.type
_entity.pdbx_description
1 polymer ?
#
loop_
_entity_poly.entity_id
_entity_poly.type
_entity_poly.pdbx_seq_one_letter_code
_entity_poly.pdbx_strand_id
1 'polypeptide(L)'
;MLTYLIPILYIILISILLKNRNVFIIFLFLIPIIMFSTYRGTMGADTSNYIKMFNDFNDFDSEFSFLNEPFFYILLFISKKISSNIEFFFFLNSTLVTFLYSLLISKFSLSRIFLLSVGPVFLIDTLTNGMRIGISYQILALGLILNTKNKRLTVLASLFHISSLFYFFYNRFINPIIEKINKKNFVLFLLCILMAPFVIVLVMNNQRILDKIVYYSSFQSPSILSGASDIYVILVVSLLSINRKCHISTYFTKLLTLAIIIITFKIAAIYSYAILRLMKLMVLSTIVYSSKVKSKSKLLDNNKFLFFSLLVPYTTNFILYIYRNPELYL
;
A
#
# COMPACT_ATOMS: atom_id res chain seq x y z
N MET A 1 9.26 -14.69 -13.46
CA MET A 1 10.22 -13.62 -13.09
C MET A 1 10.22 -12.47 -14.11
N LEU A 2 10.59 -12.73 -15.38
CA LEU A 2 10.58 -11.71 -16.44
C LEU A 2 9.19 -11.08 -16.65
N THR A 3 8.14 -11.88 -16.50
CA THR A 3 6.73 -11.48 -16.55
C THR A 3 6.38 -10.31 -15.63
N TYR A 4 7.07 -10.15 -14.49
CA TYR A 4 6.85 -9.06 -13.54
C TYR A 4 7.90 -7.96 -13.65
N LEU A 5 9.17 -8.32 -13.93
CA LEU A 5 10.26 -7.36 -14.05
C LEU A 5 10.07 -6.41 -15.24
N ILE A 6 9.63 -6.93 -16.40
CA ILE A 6 9.44 -6.13 -17.61
C ILE A 6 8.37 -5.04 -17.40
N PRO A 7 7.16 -5.35 -16.89
CA PRO A 7 6.17 -4.32 -16.54
C PRO A 7 6.69 -3.29 -15.54
N ILE A 8 7.45 -3.69 -14.51
CA ILE A 8 8.04 -2.75 -13.53
C ILE A 8 8.99 -1.77 -14.23
N LEU A 9 9.92 -2.27 -15.04
CA LEU A 9 10.86 -1.43 -15.79
C LEU A 9 10.13 -0.52 -16.78
N TYR A 10 9.09 -1.03 -17.44
CA TYR A 10 8.24 -0.25 -18.33
C TYR A 10 7.56 0.91 -17.58
N ILE A 11 6.97 0.66 -16.41
CA ILE A 11 6.32 1.71 -15.61
C ILE A 11 7.34 2.78 -15.16
N ILE A 12 8.55 2.38 -14.78
CA ILE A 12 9.63 3.33 -14.42
C ILE A 12 9.97 4.20 -15.63
N LEU A 13 10.17 3.59 -16.79
CA LEU A 13 10.49 4.29 -18.03
C LEU A 13 9.38 5.30 -18.40
N ILE A 14 8.12 4.87 -18.41
CA ILE A 14 6.97 5.73 -18.69
C ILE A 14 6.86 6.88 -17.68
N SER A 15 7.10 6.61 -16.39
CA SER A 15 7.07 7.64 -15.35
C SER A 15 8.12 8.74 -15.59
N ILE A 16 9.30 8.37 -16.11
CA ILE A 16 10.37 9.32 -16.45
C ILE A 16 10.07 10.08 -17.75
N LEU A 17 9.66 9.37 -18.82
CA LEU A 17 9.45 9.94 -20.15
C LEU A 17 8.22 10.85 -20.21
N LEU A 18 7.13 10.47 -19.53
CA LEU A 18 5.85 11.18 -19.55
C LEU A 18 5.61 12.04 -18.31
N LYS A 19 6.67 12.36 -17.56
CA LYS A 19 6.60 13.24 -16.39
C LYS A 19 5.85 14.55 -16.72
N ASN A 20 4.89 14.92 -15.88
CA ASN A 20 4.06 16.13 -16.02
C ASN A 20 3.31 16.27 -17.37
N ARG A 21 3.13 15.17 -18.12
CA ARG A 21 2.30 15.18 -19.34
C ARG A 21 0.81 15.12 -19.00
N ASN A 22 -0.02 15.32 -20.02
CA ASN A 22 -1.47 15.17 -19.91
C ASN A 22 -1.81 13.73 -19.46
N VAL A 23 -2.75 13.61 -18.53
CA VAL A 23 -3.23 12.34 -17.95
C VAL A 23 -3.66 11.36 -19.04
N PHE A 24 -4.35 11.83 -20.08
CA PHE A 24 -4.81 10.99 -21.18
C PHE A 24 -3.64 10.41 -21.99
N ILE A 25 -2.60 11.20 -22.25
CA ILE A 25 -1.39 10.71 -22.93
C ILE A 25 -0.74 9.62 -22.08
N ILE A 26 -0.55 9.88 -20.78
CA ILE A 26 0.03 8.88 -19.86
C ILE A 26 -0.80 7.59 -19.84
N PHE A 27 -2.12 7.73 -19.77
CA PHE A 27 -3.05 6.61 -19.71
C PHE A 27 -2.97 5.73 -20.97
N LEU A 28 -2.89 6.34 -22.17
CA LEU A 28 -2.70 5.60 -23.43
C LEU A 28 -1.42 4.76 -23.42
N PHE A 29 -0.32 5.31 -22.91
CA PHE A 29 0.94 4.56 -22.78
C PHE A 29 0.90 3.48 -21.70
N LEU A 30 -0.07 3.49 -20.79
CA LEU A 30 -0.25 2.44 -19.79
C LEU A 30 -1.25 1.35 -20.23
N ILE A 31 -1.84 1.43 -21.43
CA ILE A 31 -2.67 0.35 -21.99
C ILE A 31 -1.98 -1.02 -21.98
N PRO A 32 -0.68 -1.17 -22.30
CA PRO A 32 -0.02 -2.47 -22.19
C PRO A 32 -0.06 -3.08 -20.77
N ILE A 33 -0.06 -2.24 -19.73
CA ILE A 33 -0.18 -2.67 -18.33
C ILE A 33 -1.61 -3.12 -18.01
N ILE A 34 -2.62 -2.44 -18.58
CA ILE A 34 -4.03 -2.86 -18.50
C ILE A 34 -4.18 -4.25 -19.12
N MET A 35 -3.66 -4.44 -20.35
CA MET A 35 -3.71 -5.73 -21.05
C MET A 35 -2.98 -6.84 -20.28
N PHE A 36 -1.79 -6.54 -19.75
CA PHE A 36 -1.05 -7.46 -18.89
C PHE A 36 -1.91 -7.92 -17.70
N SER A 37 -2.59 -6.99 -17.01
CA SER A 37 -3.43 -7.32 -15.85
C SER A 37 -4.70 -8.08 -16.23
N THR A 38 -5.31 -7.75 -17.37
CA THR A 38 -6.52 -8.39 -17.89
C THR A 38 -6.28 -9.84 -18.28
N TYR A 39 -5.19 -10.12 -18.99
CA TYR A 39 -4.87 -11.45 -19.52
C TYR A 39 -3.84 -12.20 -18.67
N ARG A 40 -3.70 -11.83 -17.39
CA ARG A 40 -2.77 -12.51 -16.49
C ARG A 40 -3.18 -13.94 -16.11
N GLY A 41 -4.39 -14.37 -16.47
CA GLY A 41 -4.93 -15.67 -16.09
C GLY A 41 -5.05 -15.81 -14.57
N THR A 42 -4.56 -16.92 -14.02
CA THR A 42 -4.57 -17.24 -12.59
C THR A 42 -3.45 -16.58 -11.80
N MET A 43 -2.57 -15.81 -12.44
CA MET A 43 -1.43 -15.21 -11.78
C MET A 43 -1.84 -14.28 -10.62
N GLY A 44 -1.31 -14.57 -9.44
CA GLY A 44 -1.44 -13.78 -8.24
C GLY A 44 -2.15 -14.53 -7.10
N ALA A 45 -1.62 -14.36 -5.89
CA ALA A 45 -2.02 -15.15 -4.72
C ALA A 45 -3.51 -15.02 -4.36
N ASP A 46 -4.12 -13.87 -4.64
CA ASP A 46 -5.54 -13.60 -4.35
C ASP A 46 -6.44 -13.78 -5.60
N THR A 47 -5.89 -14.13 -6.77
CA THR A 47 -6.64 -14.19 -8.04
C THR A 47 -7.74 -15.24 -8.02
N SER A 48 -7.49 -16.43 -7.46
CA SER A 48 -8.51 -17.48 -7.29
C SER A 48 -9.70 -17.01 -6.46
N ASN A 49 -9.45 -16.22 -5.42
CA ASN A 49 -10.50 -15.62 -4.59
C ASN A 49 -11.34 -14.63 -5.41
N TYR A 50 -10.71 -13.80 -6.25
CA TYR A 50 -11.45 -12.87 -7.11
C TYR A 50 -12.29 -13.58 -8.18
N ILE A 51 -11.76 -14.65 -8.78
CA ILE A 51 -12.51 -15.48 -9.73
C ILE A 51 -13.73 -16.09 -9.04
N LYS A 52 -13.52 -16.71 -7.87
CA LYS A 52 -14.61 -17.30 -7.08
C LYS A 52 -15.66 -16.25 -6.71
N MET A 53 -15.23 -15.10 -6.16
CA MET A 53 -16.14 -14.00 -5.84
C MET A 53 -16.97 -13.56 -7.04
N PHE A 54 -16.36 -13.42 -8.22
CA PHE A 54 -17.10 -13.03 -9.43
C PHE A 54 -18.04 -14.10 -9.95
N ASN A 55 -17.69 -15.38 -9.82
CA ASN A 55 -18.52 -16.49 -10.27
C ASN A 55 -19.72 -16.72 -9.34
N ASP A 56 -19.49 -16.65 -8.03
CA ASP A 56 -20.50 -16.88 -6.99
C ASP A 56 -21.43 -15.68 -6.80
N PHE A 57 -21.06 -14.50 -7.32
CA PHE A 57 -21.86 -13.29 -7.20
C PHE A 57 -23.15 -13.37 -8.01
N ASN A 58 -24.27 -13.53 -7.30
CA ASN A 58 -25.60 -13.71 -7.88
C ASN A 58 -26.43 -12.42 -7.86
N ASP A 59 -26.49 -11.72 -6.71
CA ASP A 59 -27.32 -10.51 -6.55
C ASP A 59 -26.66 -9.45 -5.66
N PHE A 60 -26.93 -8.17 -5.98
CA PHE A 60 -26.34 -7.02 -5.29
C PHE A 60 -26.87 -6.84 -3.86
N ASP A 61 -28.15 -7.11 -3.63
CA ASP A 61 -28.84 -6.75 -2.39
C ASP A 61 -28.48 -7.66 -1.20
N SER A 62 -28.04 -8.89 -1.45
CA SER A 62 -27.66 -9.84 -0.40
C SER A 62 -26.20 -9.68 0.08
N GLU A 63 -25.32 -9.12 -0.77
CA GLU A 63 -23.88 -9.04 -0.50
C GLU A 63 -23.38 -7.62 -0.24
N PHE A 64 -24.17 -6.59 -0.58
CA PHE A 64 -23.80 -5.20 -0.36
C PHE A 64 -23.88 -4.85 1.13
N SER A 65 -22.71 -4.65 1.74
CA SER A 65 -22.63 -4.02 3.06
C SER A 65 -21.54 -2.97 3.10
N PHE A 66 -21.78 -1.89 3.84
CA PHE A 66 -20.79 -0.81 4.01
C PHE A 66 -19.48 -1.31 4.64
N LEU A 67 -19.56 -2.39 5.44
CA LEU A 67 -18.40 -3.02 6.08
C LEU A 67 -17.65 -3.99 5.14
N ASN A 68 -18.21 -4.32 3.98
CA ASN A 68 -17.65 -5.23 2.99
C ASN A 68 -17.18 -4.48 1.73
N GLU A 69 -16.57 -3.30 1.84
CA GLU A 69 -15.87 -2.67 0.70
C GLU A 69 -16.83 -2.37 -0.49
N PRO A 70 -17.88 -1.56 -0.26
CA PRO A 70 -19.03 -1.43 -1.17
C PRO A 70 -18.65 -1.06 -2.60
N PHE A 71 -17.60 -0.26 -2.81
CA PHE A 71 -17.23 0.18 -4.16
C PHE A 71 -16.54 -0.91 -4.98
N PHE A 72 -15.91 -1.89 -4.31
CA PHE A 72 -15.40 -3.07 -4.99
C PHE A 72 -16.55 -3.96 -5.48
N TYR A 73 -17.59 -4.14 -4.66
CA TYR A 73 -18.79 -4.88 -5.06
C TYR A 73 -19.59 -4.18 -6.16
N ILE A 74 -19.66 -2.84 -6.17
CA ILE A 74 -20.23 -2.09 -7.29
C ILE A 74 -19.47 -2.39 -8.59
N LEU A 75 -18.14 -2.41 -8.55
CA LEU A 75 -17.33 -2.73 -9.72
C LEU A 75 -17.62 -4.15 -10.23
N LEU A 76 -17.76 -5.11 -9.31
CA LEU A 76 -18.08 -6.50 -9.60
C LEU A 76 -19.51 -6.66 -10.16
N PHE A 77 -20.48 -5.93 -9.62
CA PHE A 77 -21.84 -5.90 -10.15
C PHE A 77 -21.89 -5.34 -11.57
N ILE A 78 -21.23 -4.19 -11.80
CA ILE A 78 -21.17 -3.57 -13.14
C ILE A 78 -20.49 -4.53 -14.13
N SER A 79 -19.38 -5.15 -13.74
CA SER A 79 -18.69 -6.09 -14.64
C SER A 79 -19.58 -7.29 -14.99
N LYS A 80 -20.23 -7.91 -14.00
CA LYS A 80 -21.11 -9.08 -14.19
C LYS A 80 -22.35 -8.76 -15.01
N LYS A 81 -22.91 -7.55 -14.88
CA LYS A 81 -24.05 -7.10 -15.69
C LYS A 81 -23.70 -6.87 -17.16
N ILE A 82 -22.47 -6.48 -17.46
CA ILE A 82 -22.02 -6.22 -18.83
C ILE A 82 -21.47 -7.48 -19.49
N SER A 83 -20.75 -8.32 -18.75
CA SER A 83 -20.11 -9.52 -19.27
C SER A 83 -20.08 -10.64 -18.23
N SER A 84 -20.31 -11.87 -18.68
CA SER A 84 -20.11 -13.07 -17.88
C SER A 84 -18.63 -13.43 -17.71
N ASN A 85 -17.72 -12.71 -18.38
CA ASN A 85 -16.31 -13.06 -18.42
C ASN A 85 -15.47 -12.33 -17.34
N ILE A 86 -14.63 -13.07 -16.62
CA ILE A 86 -13.82 -12.52 -15.52
C ILE A 86 -12.78 -11.50 -16.01
N GLU A 87 -12.25 -11.68 -17.22
CA GLU A 87 -11.29 -10.78 -17.83
C GLU A 87 -11.88 -9.37 -17.98
N PHE A 88 -13.19 -9.24 -18.17
CA PHE A 88 -13.84 -7.93 -18.21
C PHE A 88 -13.81 -7.23 -16.85
N PHE A 89 -14.00 -7.98 -15.77
CA PHE A 89 -13.82 -7.47 -14.40
C PHE A 89 -12.37 -7.04 -14.15
N PHE A 90 -11.39 -7.86 -14.55
CA PHE A 90 -9.97 -7.52 -14.44
C PHE A 90 -9.62 -6.28 -15.26
N PHE A 91 -10.18 -6.16 -16.47
CA PHE A 91 -10.05 -4.99 -17.34
C PHE A 91 -10.60 -3.71 -16.69
N LEU A 92 -11.82 -3.74 -16.15
CA LEU A 92 -12.40 -2.57 -15.49
C LEU A 92 -11.57 -2.13 -14.28
N ASN A 93 -11.14 -3.08 -13.45
CA ASN A 93 -10.30 -2.79 -12.29
C ASN A 93 -8.93 -2.22 -12.70
N SER A 94 -8.26 -2.86 -13.66
CA SER A 94 -6.94 -2.43 -14.13
C SER A 94 -6.99 -1.06 -14.82
N THR A 95 -8.06 -0.78 -15.57
CA THR A 95 -8.35 0.53 -16.16
C THR A 95 -8.47 1.60 -15.06
N LEU A 96 -9.26 1.36 -14.02
CA LEU A 96 -9.45 2.31 -12.93
C LEU A 96 -8.15 2.58 -12.17
N VAL A 97 -7.43 1.53 -11.76
CA VAL A 97 -6.14 1.66 -11.04
C VAL A 97 -5.11 2.39 -11.89
N THR A 98 -5.01 2.05 -13.18
CA THR A 98 -4.06 2.67 -14.12
C THR A 98 -4.41 4.14 -14.39
N PHE A 99 -5.69 4.48 -14.45
CA PHE A 99 -6.14 5.87 -14.56
C PHE A 99 -5.73 6.70 -13.33
N LEU A 100 -5.94 6.16 -12.12
CA LEU A 100 -5.49 6.81 -10.89
C LEU A 100 -3.96 6.96 -10.85
N TYR A 101 -3.23 5.95 -11.32
CA TYR A 101 -1.76 6.03 -11.43
C TYR A 101 -1.30 7.07 -12.46
N SER A 102 -2.03 7.23 -13.57
CA SER A 102 -1.77 8.27 -14.57
C SER A 102 -1.91 9.67 -13.99
N LEU A 103 -2.90 9.89 -13.11
CA LEU A 103 -3.03 11.13 -12.35
C LEU A 103 -1.80 11.39 -11.46
N LEU A 104 -1.22 10.36 -10.84
CA LEU A 104 0.00 10.50 -10.03
C LEU A 104 1.21 10.91 -10.87
N ILE A 105 1.40 10.31 -12.06
CA ILE A 105 2.46 10.70 -13.01
C ILE A 105 2.28 12.12 -13.52
N SER A 106 1.03 12.56 -13.76
CA SER A 106 0.75 13.95 -14.17
C SER A 106 1.19 14.97 -13.11
N LYS A 107 1.32 14.54 -11.85
CA LYS A 107 1.84 15.32 -10.71
C LYS A 107 3.24 14.88 -10.29
N PHE A 108 4.07 14.47 -11.26
CA PHE A 108 5.39 13.87 -11.04
C PHE A 108 6.25 14.65 -10.04
N SER A 109 6.27 15.98 -10.09
CA SER A 109 7.09 16.80 -9.16
C SER A 109 6.74 16.59 -7.69
N LEU A 110 5.49 16.22 -7.37
CA LEU A 110 5.01 15.98 -6.01
C LEU A 110 5.08 14.51 -5.61
N SER A 111 5.18 13.60 -6.58
CA SER A 111 5.06 12.15 -6.39
C SER A 111 6.33 11.38 -6.78
N ARG A 112 7.40 12.09 -7.16
CA ARG A 112 8.61 11.53 -7.77
C ARG A 112 9.22 10.38 -6.98
N ILE A 113 9.39 10.54 -5.66
CA ILE A 113 9.97 9.50 -4.79
C ILE A 113 9.13 8.24 -4.87
N PHE A 114 7.81 8.36 -4.75
CA PHE A 114 6.90 7.23 -4.89
C PHE A 114 6.99 6.59 -6.28
N LEU A 115 6.83 7.37 -7.35
CA LEU A 115 6.80 6.86 -8.73
C LEU A 115 8.08 6.18 -9.20
N LEU A 116 9.24 6.60 -8.68
CA LEU A 116 10.55 6.05 -9.08
C LEU A 116 11.11 5.02 -8.10
N SER A 117 10.43 4.74 -6.99
CA SER A 117 10.87 3.72 -6.01
C SER A 117 9.85 2.60 -5.87
N VAL A 118 8.91 2.73 -4.93
CA VAL A 118 7.95 1.67 -4.61
C VAL A 118 6.74 1.65 -5.53
N GLY A 119 6.40 2.79 -6.16
CA GLY A 119 5.18 2.97 -6.96
C GLY A 119 5.00 1.97 -8.10
N PRO A 120 6.03 1.63 -8.89
CA PRO A 120 5.94 0.62 -9.95
C PRO A 120 5.60 -0.77 -9.40
N VAL A 121 6.27 -1.19 -8.32
CA VAL A 121 5.98 -2.46 -7.65
C VAL A 121 4.58 -2.45 -7.03
N PHE A 122 4.20 -1.35 -6.39
CA PHE A 122 2.84 -1.17 -5.87
C PHE A 122 1.81 -1.32 -6.98
N LEU A 123 2.00 -0.68 -8.14
CA LEU A 123 1.06 -0.81 -9.26
C LEU A 123 0.92 -2.27 -9.71
N ILE A 124 2.02 -2.95 -9.98
CA ILE A 124 1.99 -4.35 -10.44
C ILE A 124 1.37 -5.27 -9.38
N ASP A 125 1.79 -5.16 -8.13
CA ASP A 125 1.25 -5.97 -7.03
C ASP A 125 -0.25 -5.72 -6.82
N THR A 126 -0.72 -4.48 -6.98
CA THR A 126 -2.15 -4.15 -6.89
C THR A 126 -2.95 -4.67 -8.06
N LEU A 127 -2.34 -4.76 -9.25
CA LEU A 127 -2.98 -5.33 -10.42
C LEU A 127 -3.13 -6.84 -10.27
N THR A 128 -2.13 -7.55 -9.73
CA THR A 128 -2.14 -9.03 -9.68
C THR A 128 -2.66 -9.63 -8.38
N ASN A 129 -2.33 -9.07 -7.21
CA ASN A 129 -2.68 -9.66 -5.90
C ASN A 129 -3.66 -8.76 -5.13
N GLY A 130 -3.38 -7.47 -5.08
CA GLY A 130 -4.07 -6.54 -4.20
C GLY A 130 -5.21 -5.78 -4.86
N MET A 131 -6.07 -6.40 -5.69
CA MET A 131 -7.07 -5.64 -6.48
C MET A 131 -7.97 -4.74 -5.61
N ARG A 132 -8.53 -5.29 -4.52
CA ARG A 132 -9.40 -4.56 -3.57
C ARG A 132 -8.70 -3.36 -2.94
N ILE A 133 -7.55 -3.63 -2.33
CA ILE A 133 -6.78 -2.62 -1.60
C ILE A 133 -6.04 -1.65 -2.53
N GLY A 134 -5.82 -2.04 -3.78
CA GLY A 134 -5.01 -1.32 -4.75
C GLY A 134 -5.61 -0.02 -5.20
N ILE A 135 -6.91 -0.01 -5.50
CA ILE A 135 -7.64 1.23 -5.81
C ILE A 135 -7.52 2.19 -4.61
N SER A 136 -7.76 1.68 -3.40
CA SER A 136 -7.62 2.43 -2.16
C SER A 136 -6.22 3.04 -1.99
N TYR A 137 -5.15 2.31 -2.30
CA TYR A 137 -3.78 2.85 -2.25
C TYR A 137 -3.57 4.00 -3.21
N GLN A 138 -4.03 3.89 -4.47
CA GLN A 138 -3.85 4.97 -5.44
C GLN A 138 -4.68 6.22 -5.06
N ILE A 139 -5.89 6.03 -4.53
CA ILE A 139 -6.73 7.14 -4.01
C ILE A 139 -6.05 7.82 -2.82
N LEU A 140 -5.50 7.05 -1.88
CA LEU A 140 -4.75 7.61 -0.75
C LEU A 140 -3.48 8.35 -1.20
N ALA A 141 -2.75 7.80 -2.17
CA ALA A 141 -1.59 8.44 -2.75
C ALA A 141 -1.96 9.81 -3.35
N LEU A 142 -3.03 9.85 -4.16
CA LEU A 142 -3.56 11.08 -4.73
C LEU A 142 -4.01 12.06 -3.64
N GLY A 143 -4.69 11.58 -2.60
CA GLY A 143 -5.11 12.40 -1.47
C GLY A 143 -3.93 13.04 -0.75
N LEU A 144 -2.88 12.25 -0.48
CA LEU A 144 -1.66 12.73 0.14
C LEU A 144 -0.94 13.79 -0.71
N ILE A 145 -0.85 13.57 -2.03
CA ILE A 145 -0.19 14.48 -2.98
C ILE A 145 -0.97 15.78 -3.16
N LEU A 146 -2.29 15.70 -3.35
CA LEU A 146 -3.12 16.86 -3.64
C LEU A 146 -3.37 17.70 -2.38
N ASN A 147 -3.68 17.08 -1.23
CA ASN A 147 -3.66 17.74 0.08
C ASN A 147 -3.87 16.74 1.24
N THR A 148 -2.95 16.72 2.20
CA THR A 148 -2.92 15.81 3.37
C THR A 148 -4.14 15.93 4.29
N LYS A 149 -4.95 16.99 4.16
CA LYS A 149 -6.19 17.18 4.93
C LYS A 149 -7.47 16.79 4.19
N ASN A 150 -7.37 16.25 2.97
CA ASN A 150 -8.55 15.91 2.18
C ASN A 150 -9.25 14.65 2.72
N LYS A 151 -10.07 14.84 3.75
CA LYS A 151 -10.89 13.79 4.38
C LYS A 151 -11.74 13.03 3.35
N ARG A 152 -12.18 13.70 2.27
CA ARG A 152 -13.03 13.08 1.24
C ARG A 152 -12.34 11.93 0.53
N LEU A 153 -11.05 12.07 0.20
CA LEU A 153 -10.30 11.01 -0.49
C LEU A 153 -9.98 9.83 0.44
N THR A 154 -9.76 10.09 1.74
CA THR A 154 -9.62 9.00 2.72
C THR A 154 -10.92 8.25 2.93
N VAL A 155 -12.05 8.95 3.02
CA VAL A 155 -13.38 8.33 3.07
C VAL A 155 -13.61 7.51 1.80
N LEU A 156 -13.35 8.08 0.63
CA LEU A 156 -13.47 7.36 -0.65
C LEU A 156 -12.61 6.10 -0.68
N ALA A 157 -11.35 6.17 -0.25
CA ALA A 157 -10.48 5.00 -0.15
C ALA A 157 -11.05 3.93 0.80
N SER A 158 -11.71 4.34 1.88
CA SER A 158 -12.33 3.40 2.85
C SER A 158 -13.53 2.65 2.30
N LEU A 159 -14.20 3.21 1.29
CA LEU A 159 -15.27 2.51 0.57
C LEU A 159 -14.72 1.41 -0.35
N PHE A 160 -13.45 1.49 -0.75
CA PHE A 160 -12.78 0.42 -1.51
C PHE A 160 -12.08 -0.59 -0.62
N HIS A 161 -11.49 -0.17 0.50
CA HIS A 161 -10.86 -1.10 1.44
C HIS A 161 -10.76 -0.49 2.84
N ILE A 162 -11.25 -1.22 3.84
CA ILE A 162 -11.40 -0.73 5.22
C ILE A 162 -10.06 -0.33 5.87
N SER A 163 -8.96 -0.98 5.48
CA SER A 163 -7.63 -0.67 6.05
C SER A 163 -7.18 0.77 5.77
N SER A 164 -7.73 1.46 4.77
CA SER A 164 -7.45 2.88 4.54
C SER A 164 -7.93 3.79 5.68
N LEU A 165 -8.88 3.35 6.53
CA LEU A 165 -9.20 4.07 7.76
C LEU A 165 -8.00 4.14 8.70
N PHE A 166 -7.11 3.15 8.67
CA PHE A 166 -5.88 3.19 9.46
C PHE A 166 -5.02 4.39 9.10
N TYR A 167 -5.03 4.83 7.84
CA TYR A 167 -4.33 6.05 7.45
C TYR A 167 -4.89 7.29 8.16
N PHE A 168 -6.21 7.38 8.33
CA PHE A 168 -6.83 8.45 9.12
C PHE A 168 -6.36 8.40 10.58
N PHE A 169 -6.40 7.21 11.20
CA PHE A 169 -5.95 7.03 12.57
C PHE A 169 -4.46 7.35 12.74
N TYR A 170 -3.62 6.87 11.83
CA TYR A 170 -2.19 7.15 11.80
C TYR A 170 -1.94 8.65 11.73
N ASN A 171 -2.53 9.36 10.77
CA ASN A 171 -2.30 10.79 10.63
C ASN A 171 -2.87 11.63 11.78
N ARG A 172 -4.01 11.22 12.35
CA ARG A 172 -4.70 11.99 13.40
C ARG A 172 -4.06 11.81 14.78
N PHE A 173 -3.61 10.59 15.09
CA PHE A 173 -3.17 10.23 16.44
C PHE A 173 -1.68 9.89 16.50
N ILE A 174 -1.17 9.09 15.55
CA ILE A 174 0.20 8.57 15.62
C ILE A 174 1.22 9.58 15.08
N ASN A 175 0.98 10.14 13.90
CA ASN A 175 1.90 11.04 13.22
C ASN A 175 2.24 12.31 14.05
N PRO A 176 1.29 12.98 14.73
CA PRO A 176 1.62 14.13 15.58
C PRO A 176 2.53 13.77 16.75
N ILE A 177 2.34 12.58 17.33
CA ILE A 177 3.20 12.04 18.39
C ILE A 177 4.60 11.85 17.85
N ILE A 178 4.75 11.24 16.66
CA ILE A 178 6.04 10.98 15.99
C ILE A 178 6.75 12.29 15.56
N GLU A 179 6.02 13.23 14.96
CA GLU A 179 6.60 14.49 14.49
C GLU A 179 7.13 15.34 15.64
N LYS A 180 6.37 15.38 16.75
CA LYS A 180 6.66 16.19 17.95
C LYS A 180 7.06 15.32 19.13
N ILE A 181 7.91 14.31 18.91
CA ILE A 181 8.44 13.48 20.00
C ILE A 181 9.17 14.37 21.01
N ASN A 182 8.59 14.47 22.19
CA ASN A 182 9.21 14.93 23.43
C ASN A 182 9.06 13.82 24.48
N LYS A 183 9.69 13.95 25.65
CA LYS A 183 9.62 12.92 26.71
C LYS A 183 8.17 12.53 27.05
N LYS A 184 7.26 13.50 27.14
CA LYS A 184 5.84 13.28 27.44
C LYS A 184 5.13 12.44 26.36
N ASN A 185 5.31 12.82 25.10
CA ASN A 185 4.71 12.12 23.95
C ASN A 185 5.31 10.73 23.76
N PHE A 186 6.59 10.54 24.08
CA PHE A 186 7.24 9.24 24.08
C PHE A 186 6.65 8.30 25.15
N VAL A 187 6.44 8.79 26.37
CA VAL A 187 5.77 8.01 27.43
C VAL A 187 4.34 7.66 27.04
N LEU A 188 3.58 8.62 26.48
CA LEU A 188 2.22 8.35 25.99
C LEU A 188 2.22 7.27 24.89
N PHE A 189 3.18 7.34 23.97
CA PHE A 189 3.34 6.34 22.90
C PHE A 189 3.62 4.95 23.47
N LEU A 190 4.52 4.83 24.46
CA LEU A 190 4.79 3.57 25.14
C LEU A 190 3.55 3.01 25.84
N LEU A 191 2.79 3.86 26.53
CA LEU A 191 1.54 3.46 27.18
C LEU A 191 0.52 2.93 26.15
N CYS A 192 0.40 3.57 24.99
CA CYS A 192 -0.49 3.06 23.93
C CYS A 192 -0.06 1.67 23.43
N ILE A 193 1.24 1.41 23.27
CA ILE A 193 1.75 0.08 22.89
C ILE A 193 1.46 -0.94 23.99
N LEU A 194 1.71 -0.59 25.25
CA LEU A 194 1.48 -1.48 26.39
C LEU A 194 -0.01 -1.80 26.60
N MET A 195 -0.91 -0.89 26.17
CA MET A 195 -2.36 -1.13 26.18
C MET A 195 -2.85 -1.99 25.00
N ALA A 196 -2.06 -2.14 23.93
CA ALA A 196 -2.49 -2.88 22.73
C ALA A 196 -2.83 -4.35 23.02
N PRO A 197 -2.06 -5.13 23.82
CA PRO A 197 -2.44 -6.49 24.22
C PRO A 197 -3.80 -6.56 24.91
N PHE A 198 -4.12 -5.59 25.78
CA PHE A 198 -5.41 -5.55 26.47
C PHE A 198 -6.56 -5.35 25.49
N VAL A 199 -6.40 -4.42 24.53
CA VAL A 199 -7.38 -4.22 23.46
C VAL A 199 -7.51 -5.47 22.60
N ILE A 200 -6.40 -6.14 22.28
CA ILE A 200 -6.42 -7.40 21.51
C ILE A 200 -7.23 -8.46 22.25
N VAL A 201 -7.01 -8.65 23.56
CA VAL A 201 -7.78 -9.62 24.37
C VAL A 201 -9.28 -9.29 24.36
N LEU A 202 -9.64 -8.02 24.54
CA LEU A 202 -11.05 -7.60 24.47
C LEU A 202 -11.68 -7.88 23.09
N VAL A 203 -10.92 -7.65 22.03
CA VAL A 203 -11.36 -7.85 20.65
C VAL A 203 -11.40 -9.35 20.30
N MET A 204 -10.53 -10.17 20.87
CA MET A 204 -10.50 -11.63 20.68
C MET A 204 -11.75 -12.33 21.24
N ASN A 205 -12.51 -11.69 22.14
CA ASN A 205 -13.80 -12.22 22.58
C ASN A 205 -14.89 -12.16 21.50
N ASN A 206 -14.63 -11.52 20.35
CA ASN A 206 -15.57 -11.49 19.23
C ASN A 206 -15.44 -12.78 18.40
N GLN A 207 -16.54 -13.56 18.32
CA GLN A 207 -16.59 -14.82 17.58
C GLN A 207 -16.10 -14.67 16.13
N ARG A 208 -16.47 -13.59 15.44
CA ARG A 208 -16.03 -13.32 14.05
C ARG A 208 -14.52 -13.25 13.90
N ILE A 209 -13.82 -12.77 14.93
CA ILE A 209 -12.37 -12.62 14.93
C ILE A 209 -11.70 -13.95 15.23
N LEU A 210 -12.26 -14.73 16.17
CA LEU A 210 -11.83 -16.10 16.43
C LEU A 210 -11.96 -16.97 15.18
N ASP A 211 -13.10 -16.92 14.49
CA ASP A 211 -13.32 -17.68 13.25
C ASP A 211 -12.29 -17.32 12.18
N LYS A 212 -11.94 -16.02 12.06
CA LYS A 212 -10.86 -15.58 11.16
C LYS A 212 -9.49 -16.06 11.61
N ILE A 213 -9.17 -16.02 12.91
CA ILE A 213 -7.87 -16.50 13.43
C ILE A 213 -7.73 -18.00 13.18
N VAL A 214 -8.77 -18.79 13.45
CA VAL A 214 -8.80 -20.24 13.19
C VAL A 214 -8.70 -20.53 11.69
N TYR A 215 -9.39 -19.76 10.86
CA TYR A 215 -9.24 -19.88 9.41
C TYR A 215 -7.80 -19.58 8.97
N TYR A 216 -7.20 -18.50 9.47
CA TYR A 216 -5.84 -18.10 9.10
C TYR A 216 -4.72 -18.95 9.72
N SER A 217 -4.95 -19.64 10.84
CA SER A 217 -3.95 -20.53 11.45
C SER A 217 -3.64 -21.74 10.58
N SER A 218 -4.56 -22.10 9.67
CA SER A 218 -4.34 -23.16 8.67
C SER A 218 -3.46 -22.74 7.49
N PHE A 219 -3.23 -21.44 7.29
CA PHE A 219 -2.35 -20.93 6.24
C PHE A 219 -0.91 -20.86 6.74
N GLN A 220 0.05 -21.09 5.84
CA GLN A 220 1.46 -20.84 6.15
C GLN A 220 1.64 -19.39 6.58
N SER A 221 2.25 -19.21 7.75
CA SER A 221 2.58 -17.90 8.27
C SER A 221 3.54 -17.18 7.31
N PRO A 222 3.46 -15.84 7.21
CA PRO A 222 4.43 -15.06 6.46
C PRO A 222 5.85 -15.44 6.88
N SER A 223 6.74 -15.68 5.91
CA SER A 223 8.15 -15.94 6.19
C SER A 223 8.78 -14.82 7.04
N ILE A 224 9.86 -15.12 7.76
CA ILE A 224 10.64 -14.14 8.54
C ILE A 224 11.11 -12.96 7.66
N LEU A 225 11.21 -13.12 6.34
CA LEU A 225 11.59 -12.05 5.41
C LEU A 225 10.39 -11.20 4.92
N SER A 226 9.16 -11.63 5.17
CA SER A 226 7.95 -10.90 4.74
C SER A 226 7.89 -9.52 5.41
N GLY A 227 7.60 -8.48 4.62
CA GLY A 227 7.56 -7.10 5.09
C GLY A 227 8.93 -6.49 5.41
N ALA A 228 10.03 -7.20 5.19
CA ALA A 228 11.38 -6.64 5.41
C ALA A 228 11.67 -5.46 4.49
N SER A 229 11.24 -5.53 3.22
CA SER A 229 11.38 -4.41 2.28
C SER A 229 10.54 -3.20 2.68
N ASP A 230 9.32 -3.42 3.20
CA ASP A 230 8.47 -2.34 3.71
C ASP A 230 9.11 -1.66 4.92
N ILE A 231 9.65 -2.43 5.87
CA ILE A 231 10.41 -1.91 7.03
C ILE A 231 11.63 -1.12 6.58
N TYR A 232 12.39 -1.68 5.64
CA TYR A 232 13.59 -1.04 5.13
C TYR A 232 13.26 0.34 4.54
N VAL A 233 12.21 0.43 3.72
CA VAL A 233 11.76 1.70 3.15
C VAL A 233 11.32 2.67 4.25
N ILE A 234 10.49 2.23 5.21
CA ILE A 234 10.06 3.06 6.34
C ILE A 234 11.29 3.58 7.11
N LEU A 235 12.27 2.72 7.39
CA LEU A 235 13.48 3.05 8.12
C LEU A 235 14.32 4.09 7.37
N VAL A 236 14.65 3.84 6.09
CA VAL A 236 15.49 4.74 5.29
C VAL A 236 14.84 6.12 5.16
N VAL A 237 13.55 6.17 4.80
CA VAL A 237 12.81 7.43 4.64
C VAL A 237 12.68 8.16 5.98
N SER A 238 12.38 7.44 7.05
CA SER A 238 12.25 8.04 8.39
C SER A 238 13.59 8.58 8.90
N LEU A 239 14.69 7.86 8.73
CA LEU A 239 16.03 8.32 9.14
C LEU A 239 16.43 9.61 8.42
N LEU A 240 16.16 9.71 7.11
CA LEU A 240 16.39 10.94 6.35
C LEU A 240 15.50 12.10 6.82
N SER A 241 14.32 11.78 7.34
CA SER A 241 13.41 12.79 7.88
C SER A 241 13.82 13.32 9.27
N ILE A 242 14.66 12.60 10.01
CA ILE A 242 15.13 13.03 11.34
C ILE A 242 16.14 14.17 11.16
N ASN A 243 15.78 15.36 11.66
CA ASN A 243 16.65 16.53 11.58
C ASN A 243 17.88 16.35 12.48
N ARG A 244 19.09 16.34 11.90
CA ARG A 244 20.35 16.25 12.64
C ARG A 244 20.64 17.45 13.54
N LYS A 245 19.93 18.57 13.35
CA LYS A 245 20.08 19.79 14.17
C LYS A 245 19.30 19.76 15.49
N CYS A 246 18.62 18.67 15.84
CA CYS A 246 17.93 18.58 17.13
C CYS A 246 18.90 18.22 18.27
N HIS A 247 18.51 18.57 19.51
CA HIS A 247 19.23 18.16 20.72
C HIS A 247 19.42 16.63 20.77
N ILE A 248 20.56 16.17 21.27
CA ILE A 248 20.97 14.76 21.25
C ILE A 248 19.92 13.82 21.87
N SER A 249 19.30 14.24 22.97
CA SER A 249 18.21 13.48 23.62
C SER A 249 16.96 13.34 22.75
N THR A 250 16.62 14.37 21.97
CA THR A 250 15.48 14.33 21.02
C THR A 250 15.81 13.43 19.83
N TYR A 251 17.07 13.45 19.39
CA TYR A 251 17.54 12.56 18.33
C TYR A 251 17.43 11.08 18.75
N PHE A 252 17.95 10.73 19.92
CA PHE A 252 17.87 9.35 20.44
C PHE A 252 16.44 8.89 20.71
N THR A 253 15.58 9.75 21.26
CA THR A 253 14.17 9.39 21.47
C THR A 253 13.43 9.12 20.15
N LYS A 254 13.73 9.88 19.08
CA LYS A 254 13.20 9.59 17.73
C LYS A 254 13.69 8.25 17.17
N LEU A 255 14.98 7.96 17.32
CA LEU A 255 15.55 6.68 16.89
C LEU A 255 14.94 5.51 17.66
N LEU A 256 14.84 5.62 18.99
CA LEU A 256 14.24 4.59 19.83
C LEU A 256 12.76 4.37 19.48
N THR A 257 11.99 5.45 19.25
CA THR A 257 10.60 5.34 18.83
C THR A 257 10.48 4.63 17.47
N LEU A 258 11.34 4.98 16.51
CA LEU A 258 11.37 4.32 15.21
C LEU A 258 11.71 2.83 15.34
N ALA A 259 12.70 2.48 16.17
CA ALA A 259 13.08 1.09 16.43
C ALA A 259 11.92 0.30 17.03
N ILE A 260 11.24 0.86 18.04
CA ILE A 260 10.06 0.23 18.66
C ILE A 260 8.97 0.00 17.62
N ILE A 261 8.61 1.02 16.83
CA ILE A 261 7.61 0.90 15.76
C ILE A 261 7.97 -0.26 14.82
N ILE A 262 9.22 -0.30 14.33
CA ILE A 262 9.67 -1.33 13.40
C ILE A 262 9.59 -2.73 14.02
N ILE A 263 10.05 -2.90 15.26
CA ILE A 263 10.01 -4.19 15.96
C ILE A 263 8.56 -4.63 16.16
N THR A 264 7.67 -3.73 16.62
CA THR A 264 6.25 -4.04 16.82
C THR A 264 5.58 -4.45 15.51
N PHE A 265 5.78 -3.70 14.43
CA PHE A 265 5.23 -4.06 13.12
C PHE A 265 5.81 -5.37 12.59
N LYS A 266 7.11 -5.63 12.82
CA LYS A 266 7.74 -6.87 12.38
C LYS A 266 7.16 -8.08 13.10
N ILE A 267 7.03 -8.01 14.42
CA ILE A 267 6.43 -9.07 15.23
C ILE A 267 4.99 -9.30 14.76
N ALA A 268 4.20 -8.22 14.64
CA ALA A 268 2.82 -8.33 14.18
C ALA A 268 2.68 -8.88 12.75
N ALA A 269 3.62 -8.57 11.85
CA ALA A 269 3.64 -9.07 10.48
C ALA A 269 3.91 -10.57 10.37
N ILE A 270 4.61 -11.17 11.33
CA ILE A 270 4.81 -12.63 11.39
C ILE A 270 3.48 -13.35 11.63
N TYR A 271 2.55 -12.71 12.35
CA TYR A 271 1.26 -13.31 12.70
C TYR A 271 0.14 -12.97 11.72
N SER A 272 0.29 -11.98 10.84
CA SER A 272 -0.83 -11.55 10.00
C SER A 272 -0.45 -10.85 8.69
N TYR A 273 -0.98 -11.37 7.58
CA TYR A 273 -0.97 -10.72 6.27
C TYR A 273 -1.70 -9.36 6.27
N ALA A 274 -2.67 -9.14 7.17
CA ALA A 274 -3.34 -7.85 7.31
C ALA A 274 -2.36 -6.76 7.79
N ILE A 275 -1.41 -7.13 8.66
CA ILE A 275 -0.36 -6.21 9.13
C ILE A 275 0.59 -5.86 7.97
N LEU A 276 0.92 -6.79 7.08
CA LEU A 276 1.70 -6.48 5.87
C LEU A 276 0.99 -5.44 4.99
N ARG A 277 -0.34 -5.53 4.85
CA ARG A 277 -1.14 -4.52 4.13
C ARG A 277 -1.13 -3.16 4.84
N LEU A 278 -1.12 -3.13 6.18
CA LEU A 278 -0.97 -1.90 6.96
C LEU A 278 0.45 -1.31 6.83
N MET A 279 1.48 -2.15 6.76
CA MET A 279 2.85 -1.70 6.53
C MET A 279 3.01 -1.06 5.15
N LYS A 280 2.37 -1.60 4.10
CA LYS A 280 2.31 -0.96 2.78
C LYS A 280 1.64 0.43 2.81
N LEU A 281 0.58 0.60 3.62
CA LEU A 281 -0.02 1.93 3.85
C LEU A 281 0.96 2.87 4.56
N MET A 282 1.73 2.36 5.51
CA MET A 282 2.76 3.15 6.17
C MET A 282 3.88 3.55 5.21
N VAL A 283 4.36 2.63 4.37
CA VAL A 283 5.31 2.92 3.29
C VAL A 283 4.79 4.04 2.39
N LEU A 284 3.54 3.93 1.92
CA LEU A 284 2.91 4.97 1.12
C LEU A 284 2.86 6.31 1.86
N SER A 285 2.40 6.31 3.12
CA SER A 285 2.28 7.52 3.92
C SER A 285 3.63 8.19 4.16
N THR A 286 4.66 7.42 4.50
CA THR A 286 6.00 7.93 4.82
C THR A 286 6.70 8.49 3.59
N ILE A 287 6.67 7.77 2.47
CA ILE A 287 7.24 8.25 1.21
C ILE A 287 6.55 9.53 0.75
N VAL A 288 5.22 9.53 0.67
CA VAL A 288 4.52 10.69 0.12
C VAL A 288 4.58 11.87 1.08
N TYR A 289 4.50 11.64 2.39
CA TYR A 289 4.73 12.71 3.37
C TYR A 289 6.13 13.32 3.21
N SER A 290 7.17 12.49 3.08
CA SER A 290 8.56 12.96 2.91
C SER A 290 8.73 13.84 1.66
N SER A 291 8.03 13.51 0.57
CA SER A 291 8.08 14.28 -0.68
C SER A 291 7.47 15.70 -0.57
N LYS A 292 6.54 15.93 0.36
CA LYS A 292 5.84 17.21 0.52
C LYS A 292 6.63 18.26 1.32
N VAL A 293 7.50 17.84 2.24
CA VAL A 293 8.20 18.76 3.14
C VAL A 293 9.28 19.52 2.36
N LYS A 294 8.94 20.69 1.78
CA LYS A 294 9.78 21.51 0.86
C LYS A 294 11.24 21.74 1.29
N SER A 295 11.54 21.83 2.59
CA SER A 295 12.93 22.01 3.07
C SER A 295 13.73 20.71 3.08
N LYS A 296 13.07 19.56 3.21
CA LYS A 296 13.65 18.22 3.14
C LYS A 296 13.59 17.65 1.72
N SER A 297 12.62 18.10 0.91
CA SER A 297 12.42 17.66 -0.47
C SER A 297 13.63 18.01 -1.33
N LYS A 298 14.27 19.17 -1.17
CA LYS A 298 15.54 19.47 -1.89
C LYS A 298 16.65 18.43 -1.66
N LEU A 299 16.76 17.89 -0.45
CA LEU A 299 17.73 16.84 -0.11
C LEU A 299 17.33 15.48 -0.69
N LEU A 300 16.02 15.18 -0.75
CA LEU A 300 15.49 13.92 -1.26
C LEU A 300 15.42 13.90 -2.81
N ASP A 301 15.03 15.02 -3.42
CA ASP A 301 14.78 15.19 -4.86
C ASP A 301 16.07 15.19 -5.70
N ASN A 302 17.20 15.61 -5.09
CA ASN A 302 18.51 15.60 -5.75
C ASN A 302 19.29 14.30 -5.53
N ASN A 303 18.86 13.43 -4.61
CA ASN A 303 19.64 12.28 -4.23
C ASN A 303 19.27 11.07 -5.10
N LYS A 304 19.84 10.99 -6.31
CA LYS A 304 19.71 9.82 -7.21
C LYS A 304 19.94 8.50 -6.46
N PHE A 305 20.91 8.50 -5.54
CA PHE A 305 21.24 7.35 -4.70
C PHE A 305 20.06 6.88 -3.84
N LEU A 306 19.22 7.79 -3.33
CA LEU A 306 18.05 7.43 -2.55
C LEU A 306 17.01 6.67 -3.38
N PHE A 307 16.80 7.07 -4.63
CA PHE A 307 15.86 6.35 -5.50
C PHE A 307 16.33 4.92 -5.71
N PHE A 308 17.61 4.73 -6.02
CA PHE A 308 18.18 3.39 -6.17
C PHE A 308 18.17 2.60 -4.86
N SER A 309 18.48 3.23 -3.73
CA SER A 309 18.50 2.55 -2.43
C SER A 309 17.11 2.11 -2.01
N LEU A 310 16.03 2.80 -2.40
CA LEU A 310 14.66 2.35 -2.14
C LEU A 310 14.18 1.35 -3.22
N LEU A 311 14.38 1.66 -4.49
CA LEU A 311 13.88 0.90 -5.63
C LEU A 311 14.46 -0.52 -5.68
N VAL A 312 15.79 -0.65 -5.57
CA VAL A 312 16.48 -1.93 -5.80
C VAL A 312 16.08 -2.94 -4.73
N PRO A 313 16.22 -2.69 -3.41
CA PRO A 313 15.83 -3.65 -2.39
C PRO A 313 14.33 -3.98 -2.39
N TYR A 314 13.48 -3.00 -2.72
CA TYR A 314 12.04 -3.23 -2.78
C TYR A 314 11.66 -4.13 -3.96
N THR A 315 12.20 -3.83 -5.15
CA THR A 315 11.96 -4.60 -6.36
C THR A 315 12.57 -6.00 -6.26
N THR A 316 13.80 -6.14 -5.77
CA THR A 316 14.43 -7.45 -5.61
C THR A 316 13.67 -8.31 -4.62
N ASN A 317 13.22 -7.76 -3.48
CA ASN A 317 12.40 -8.52 -2.53
C ASN A 317 11.07 -9.00 -3.16
N PHE A 318 10.40 -8.14 -3.93
CA PHE A 318 9.18 -8.52 -4.65
C PHE A 318 9.43 -9.63 -5.68
N ILE A 319 10.49 -9.50 -6.48
CA ILE A 319 10.85 -10.50 -7.50
C ILE A 319 11.29 -11.82 -6.85
N LEU A 320 12.07 -11.78 -5.77
CA LEU A 320 12.46 -12.97 -5.01
C LEU A 320 11.25 -13.65 -4.39
N TYR A 321 10.26 -12.89 -3.90
CA TYR A 321 9.02 -13.45 -3.38
C TYR A 321 8.25 -14.21 -4.46
N ILE A 322 8.10 -13.62 -5.65
CA ILE A 322 7.48 -14.31 -6.79
C ILE A 322 8.27 -15.56 -7.19
N TYR A 323 9.60 -15.46 -7.24
CA TYR A 323 10.45 -16.59 -7.61
C TYR A 323 10.37 -17.75 -6.61
N ARG A 324 10.24 -17.46 -5.32
CA ARG A 324 10.17 -18.48 -4.26
C ARG A 324 8.79 -19.13 -4.11
N ASN A 325 7.74 -18.50 -4.64
CA ASN A 325 6.36 -19.00 -4.56
C ASN A 325 5.72 -19.06 -5.95
N PRO A 326 6.33 -19.75 -6.94
CA PRO A 326 5.86 -19.74 -8.32
C PRO A 326 4.42 -20.23 -8.45
N GLU A 327 3.98 -21.14 -7.59
CA GLU A 327 2.60 -21.66 -7.54
C GLU A 327 1.53 -20.60 -7.23
N LEU A 328 1.90 -19.48 -6.61
CA LEU A 328 0.99 -18.35 -6.39
C LEU A 328 0.96 -17.39 -7.59
N TYR A 329 1.86 -17.57 -8.55
CA TYR A 329 2.19 -16.58 -9.59
C TYR A 329 2.31 -17.15 -11.01
N LEU A 330 2.04 -18.44 -11.18
CA LEU A 330 1.86 -19.17 -12.43
C LEU A 330 0.36 -19.49 -12.57
#